data_AF-A0A0D2K970-F1
#
_entry.id   AF-A0A0D2K970-F1
#
_cell.length_a   1.000
_cell.length_b   1.000
_cell.length_c   1.000
_cell.angle_alpha   90.00
_cell.angle_beta   90.00
_cell.angle_gamma   90.00
#
_symmetry.space_group_name_H-M   'P 1'
#
loop_
_entity.id
_entity.type
_entity.pdbx_description
1 polymer ?
#
loop_
_entity_poly.entity_id
_entity_poly.type
_entity_poly.pdbx_seq_one_letter_code
_entity_poly.pdbx_strand_id
1 'polypeptide(L)'
;MQTTTTPASLPLSSSPPHSKSKTTTTTTTSHQTWTSSYFSSYAFAFHSMPLAYMLSVPPHAYLFSKLMTASGYAYSNLVPRAQLATLAPTLPKATADMLWRARGCHLNALEGFPLFAAAVLAGTSANLDPKELNTCAAEYLVARTLYSVLYMTVRSERASYLRSAVWAWSVGIPVYVLWKAGMRCVDGGHDGVGAGEKGKESL
;
A
#
# COMPACT_ATOMS: atom_id res chain seq x y z
N MET A 1 -64.64 54.49 -23.25
CA MET A 1 -65.57 54.76 -22.14
C MET A 1 -64.79 54.60 -20.85
N GLN A 2 -64.95 55.55 -19.91
CA GLN A 2 -64.44 55.58 -18.53
C GLN A 2 -62.91 55.76 -18.35
N THR A 3 -62.36 56.56 -17.44
CA THR A 3 -62.77 57.76 -16.67
C THR A 3 -61.50 58.26 -15.97
N THR A 4 -61.34 59.59 -15.89
CA THR A 4 -60.38 60.33 -15.05
C THR A 4 -60.59 60.05 -13.55
N THR A 5 -59.51 59.92 -12.75
CA THR A 5 -59.42 60.46 -11.38
C THR A 5 -57.96 60.64 -10.94
N THR A 6 -57.65 61.80 -10.35
CA THR A 6 -56.33 62.24 -9.83
C THR A 6 -56.36 62.23 -8.26
N PRO A 7 -55.41 62.81 -7.50
CA PRO A 7 -54.39 62.13 -6.69
C PRO A 7 -54.49 62.38 -5.15
N ALA A 8 -53.61 61.76 -4.34
CA ALA A 8 -53.23 62.16 -2.96
C ALA A 8 -52.26 61.10 -2.39
N SER A 9 -51.19 61.31 -1.62
CA SER A 9 -50.45 62.47 -1.08
C SER A 9 -49.12 61.91 -0.57
N LEU A 10 -48.00 62.62 -0.74
CA LEU A 10 -46.75 62.33 -0.04
C LEU A 10 -46.83 62.83 1.42
N PRO A 11 -46.09 62.19 2.34
CA PRO A 11 -45.13 62.98 3.10
C PRO A 11 -43.73 62.35 3.16
N LEU A 12 -42.74 63.22 3.02
CA LEU A 12 -41.34 63.02 3.42
C LEU A 12 -41.26 62.56 4.89
N SER A 13 -40.41 61.58 5.20
CA SER A 13 -39.62 61.63 6.43
C SER A 13 -38.40 60.71 6.41
N SER A 14 -37.23 61.35 6.47
CA SER A 14 -35.99 60.97 7.15
C SER A 14 -35.34 59.59 6.90
N SER A 15 -34.24 59.60 6.14
CA SER A 15 -33.11 58.67 6.35
C SER A 15 -32.42 58.95 7.69
N PRO A 16 -31.89 57.94 8.38
CA PRO A 16 -30.42 57.92 8.64
C PRO A 16 -29.86 56.47 8.58
N PRO A 17 -28.60 56.21 8.99
CA PRO A 17 -27.48 55.97 8.11
C PRO A 17 -27.09 54.48 7.98
N HIS A 18 -26.22 54.22 7.01
CA HIS A 18 -25.54 52.95 6.75
C HIS A 18 -25.17 52.14 8.01
N SER A 19 -25.69 50.91 8.09
CA SER A 19 -25.02 49.81 8.77
C SER A 19 -24.77 48.70 7.73
N LYS A 20 -23.53 48.65 7.22
CA LYS A 20 -23.07 47.49 6.45
C LYS A 20 -22.96 46.33 7.43
N SER A 21 -24.00 45.51 7.55
CA SER A 21 -23.91 44.21 8.17
C SER A 21 -22.95 43.36 7.34
N LYS A 22 -21.67 43.29 7.77
CA LYS A 22 -20.78 42.21 7.36
C LYS A 22 -21.40 40.92 7.90
N THR A 23 -22.12 40.21 7.04
CA THR A 23 -22.40 38.79 7.23
C THR A 23 -21.06 38.09 7.32
N THR A 24 -20.56 37.91 8.55
CA THR A 24 -19.43 37.04 8.84
C THR A 24 -19.92 35.62 8.62
N THR A 25 -19.88 35.16 7.38
CA THR A 25 -19.94 33.74 7.06
C THR A 25 -18.69 33.12 7.67
N THR A 26 -18.83 32.53 8.86
CA THR A 26 -17.80 31.70 9.46
C THR A 26 -17.70 30.44 8.62
N THR A 27 -16.98 30.52 7.49
CA THR A 27 -16.52 29.34 6.76
C THR A 27 -15.51 28.65 7.65
N THR A 28 -15.96 27.66 8.43
CA THR A 28 -15.07 26.71 9.10
C THR A 28 -14.37 25.92 8.00
N THR A 29 -13.22 26.40 7.54
CA THR A 29 -12.31 25.66 6.66
C THR A 29 -11.80 24.47 7.46
N SER A 30 -12.44 23.31 7.31
CA SER A 30 -11.88 22.05 7.76
C SER A 30 -10.60 21.81 6.95
N HIS A 31 -9.44 22.11 7.52
CA HIS A 31 -8.16 21.68 6.96
C HIS A 31 -8.06 20.16 7.11
N GLN A 32 -8.71 19.42 6.22
CA GLN A 32 -8.54 17.98 6.09
C GLN A 32 -7.12 17.76 5.56
N THR A 33 -6.19 17.48 6.45
CA THR A 33 -4.79 17.24 6.08
C THR A 33 -4.74 15.96 5.26
N TRP A 34 -4.25 16.05 4.02
CA TRP A 34 -4.13 14.96 3.05
C TRP A 34 -3.56 13.64 3.63
N THR A 35 -2.69 13.73 4.63
CA THR A 35 -2.10 12.59 5.35
C THR A 35 -3.14 11.70 6.06
N SER A 36 -4.20 12.29 6.61
CA SER A 36 -5.23 11.55 7.33
C SER A 36 -6.11 10.74 6.37
N SER A 37 -6.33 11.23 5.15
CA SER A 37 -7.11 10.51 4.13
C SER A 37 -6.32 9.34 3.50
N TYR A 38 -5.00 9.42 3.49
CA TYR A 38 -4.13 8.43 2.86
C TYR A 38 -4.11 7.10 3.62
N PHE A 39 -3.89 7.15 4.94
CA PHE A 39 -3.87 5.94 5.80
C PHE A 39 -5.27 5.45 6.19
N SER A 40 -6.30 6.27 5.99
CA SER A 40 -7.71 5.88 6.16
C SER A 40 -8.35 5.32 4.88
N SER A 41 -7.61 5.24 3.77
CA SER A 41 -8.05 4.64 2.50
C SER A 41 -7.11 3.49 2.09
N TYR A 42 -7.43 2.76 1.03
CA TYR A 42 -6.56 1.70 0.49
C TYR A 42 -5.33 2.21 -0.26
N ALA A 43 -5.10 3.54 -0.31
CA ALA A 43 -4.01 4.13 -1.08
C ALA A 43 -2.63 3.59 -0.65
N PHE A 44 -2.38 3.48 0.66
CA PHE A 44 -1.12 2.91 1.14
C PHE A 44 -0.98 1.42 0.80
N ALA A 45 -2.03 0.62 0.97
CA ALA A 45 -2.03 -0.78 0.58
C ALA A 45 -1.67 -0.96 -0.91
N PHE A 46 -2.26 -0.17 -1.82
CA PHE A 46 -1.90 -0.23 -3.23
C PHE A 46 -0.45 0.20 -3.51
N HIS A 47 0.03 1.30 -2.91
CA HIS A 47 1.42 1.72 -3.08
C HIS A 47 2.42 0.74 -2.45
N SER A 48 2.01 -0.05 -1.45
CA SER A 48 2.86 -1.06 -0.86
C SER A 48 3.23 -2.18 -1.84
N MET A 49 2.41 -2.44 -2.86
CA MET A 49 2.70 -3.47 -3.88
C MET A 49 3.97 -3.15 -4.68
N PRO A 50 4.10 -2.00 -5.37
CA PRO A 50 5.35 -1.66 -6.04
C PRO A 50 6.51 -1.51 -5.05
N LEU A 51 6.29 -1.01 -3.83
CA LEU A 51 7.33 -0.93 -2.81
C LEU A 51 7.86 -2.33 -2.42
N ALA A 52 6.97 -3.31 -2.24
CA ALA A 52 7.34 -4.69 -1.93
C ALA A 52 8.17 -5.31 -3.06
N TYR A 53 7.81 -5.06 -4.32
CA TYR A 53 8.60 -5.50 -5.47
C TYR A 53 9.99 -4.82 -5.49
N MET A 54 10.05 -3.52 -5.20
CA MET A 54 11.30 -2.75 -5.14
C MET A 54 12.28 -3.26 -4.07
N LEU A 55 11.80 -3.88 -2.99
CA LEU A 55 12.70 -4.53 -2.01
C LEU A 55 13.53 -5.69 -2.60
N SER A 56 13.13 -6.24 -3.75
CA SER A 56 13.94 -7.24 -4.45
C SER A 56 15.15 -6.65 -5.20
N VAL A 57 15.14 -5.34 -5.47
CA VAL A 57 16.13 -4.66 -6.32
C VAL A 57 17.51 -4.52 -5.64
N PRO A 58 17.63 -4.07 -4.37
CA PRO A 58 18.94 -3.86 -3.76
C PRO A 58 19.85 -5.10 -3.74
N PRO A 59 19.39 -6.31 -3.38
CA PRO A 59 20.23 -7.51 -3.46
C PRO A 59 20.68 -7.82 -4.90
N HIS A 60 19.82 -7.59 -5.89
CA HIS A 60 20.15 -7.78 -7.30
C HIS A 60 21.18 -6.75 -7.81
N ALA A 61 21.00 -5.48 -7.46
CA ALA A 61 21.91 -4.40 -7.82
C ALA A 61 23.31 -4.64 -7.22
N TYR A 62 23.36 -5.12 -5.97
CA TYR A 62 24.60 -5.49 -5.31
C TYR A 62 25.27 -6.70 -5.98
N LEU A 63 24.50 -7.75 -6.30
CA LEU A 63 25.00 -8.90 -7.06
C LEU A 63 25.60 -8.45 -8.39
N PHE A 64 24.87 -7.68 -9.18
CA PHE A 64 25.30 -7.21 -10.49
C PHE A 64 26.59 -6.40 -10.40
N SER A 65 26.62 -5.38 -9.54
CA SER A 65 27.77 -4.47 -9.41
C SER A 65 29.03 -5.20 -8.91
N LYS A 66 28.88 -6.10 -7.94
CA LYS A 66 30.00 -6.88 -7.41
C LYS A 66 30.46 -7.97 -8.37
N LEU A 67 29.55 -8.60 -9.11
CA LEU A 67 29.91 -9.59 -10.11
C LEU A 67 30.67 -8.94 -11.27
N MET A 68 30.20 -7.78 -11.76
CA MET A 68 30.89 -6.98 -12.79
C MET A 68 32.33 -6.66 -12.38
N THR A 69 32.52 -6.13 -11.18
CA THR A 69 33.86 -5.73 -10.71
C THR A 69 34.75 -6.91 -10.38
N ALA A 70 34.21 -7.97 -9.78
CA ALA A 70 35.01 -9.15 -9.41
C ALA A 70 35.42 -10.02 -10.61
N SER A 71 34.63 -10.02 -11.69
CA SER A 71 34.94 -10.79 -12.91
C SER A 71 35.77 -10.03 -13.94
N GLY A 72 36.21 -8.80 -13.62
CA GLY A 72 36.90 -7.95 -14.60
C GLY A 72 36.01 -7.55 -15.78
N TYR A 73 34.72 -7.27 -15.51
CA TYR A 73 33.72 -6.88 -16.51
C TYR A 73 33.38 -7.97 -17.54
N ALA A 74 33.63 -9.24 -17.23
CA ALA A 74 33.29 -10.39 -18.10
C ALA A 74 31.78 -10.74 -18.14
N TYR A 75 30.93 -9.94 -17.49
CA TYR A 75 29.48 -10.19 -17.44
C TYR A 75 28.83 -9.91 -18.80
N SER A 76 28.03 -10.86 -19.27
CA SER A 76 27.25 -10.71 -20.51
C SER A 76 25.74 -10.69 -20.25
N ASN A 77 25.05 -9.73 -20.87
CA ASN A 77 23.59 -9.59 -20.84
C ASN A 77 22.86 -10.62 -21.73
N LEU A 78 23.56 -11.52 -22.43
CA LEU A 78 22.92 -12.56 -23.26
C LEU A 78 22.18 -13.59 -22.40
N VAL A 79 22.75 -13.95 -21.24
CA VAL A 79 22.20 -14.94 -20.31
C VAL A 79 22.29 -14.45 -18.86
N PRO A 80 21.66 -13.31 -18.51
CA PRO A 80 21.91 -12.58 -17.27
C PRO A 80 21.62 -13.41 -16.02
N ARG A 81 20.69 -14.36 -16.12
CA ARG A 81 20.35 -15.31 -15.04
C ARG A 81 21.37 -16.44 -14.88
N ALA A 82 22.13 -16.80 -15.91
CA ALA A 82 23.14 -17.85 -15.82
C ALA A 82 24.53 -17.31 -15.41
N GLN A 83 24.79 -16.02 -15.62
CA GLN A 83 26.10 -15.37 -15.42
C GLN A 83 26.74 -15.68 -14.06
N LEU A 84 25.98 -15.67 -12.96
CA LEU A 84 26.55 -15.97 -11.65
C LEU A 84 27.09 -17.41 -11.58
N ALA A 85 26.39 -18.39 -12.14
CA ALA A 85 26.85 -19.79 -12.12
C ALA A 85 28.12 -19.97 -12.96
N THR A 86 28.20 -19.27 -14.09
CA THR A 86 29.35 -19.32 -14.99
C THR A 86 30.60 -18.64 -14.39
N LEU A 87 30.42 -17.51 -13.72
CA LEU A 87 31.53 -16.68 -13.24
C LEU A 87 31.91 -16.98 -11.78
N ALA A 88 31.00 -17.48 -10.93
CA ALA A 88 31.32 -17.77 -9.53
C ALA A 88 32.57 -18.66 -9.32
N PRO A 89 32.86 -19.69 -10.14
CA PRO A 89 34.07 -20.51 -10.00
C PRO A 89 35.38 -19.76 -10.25
N THR A 90 35.35 -18.63 -10.96
CA THR A 90 36.55 -17.82 -11.24
C THR A 90 36.85 -16.78 -10.16
N LEU A 91 35.93 -16.61 -9.20
CA LEU A 91 36.02 -15.61 -8.14
C LEU A 91 36.57 -16.20 -6.84
N PRO A 92 37.13 -15.38 -5.94
CA PRO A 92 37.42 -15.80 -4.58
C PRO A 92 36.17 -16.37 -3.90
N LYS A 93 36.32 -17.51 -3.22
CA LYS A 93 35.21 -18.24 -2.58
C LYS A 93 34.31 -17.34 -1.72
N ALA A 94 34.91 -16.48 -0.90
CA ALA A 94 34.15 -15.56 -0.03
C ALA A 94 33.26 -14.58 -0.82
N THR A 95 33.72 -14.13 -1.99
CA THR A 95 32.95 -13.27 -2.90
C THR A 95 31.83 -14.05 -3.57
N ALA A 96 32.14 -15.25 -4.09
CA ALA A 96 31.15 -16.14 -4.70
C ALA A 96 30.02 -16.51 -3.72
N ASP A 97 30.37 -16.93 -2.48
CA ASP A 97 29.42 -17.27 -1.41
C ASP A 97 28.48 -16.10 -1.10
N MET A 98 29.03 -14.89 -1.10
CA MET A 98 28.24 -13.67 -0.92
C MET A 98 27.29 -13.50 -2.12
N LEU A 99 27.77 -13.58 -3.35
CA LEU A 99 26.94 -13.32 -4.55
C LEU A 99 25.77 -14.32 -4.63
N TRP A 100 25.99 -15.57 -4.24
CA TRP A 100 24.92 -16.55 -4.09
C TRP A 100 23.88 -16.17 -3.04
N ARG A 101 24.30 -15.59 -1.91
CA ARG A 101 23.36 -15.05 -0.91
C ARG A 101 22.56 -13.86 -1.45
N ALA A 102 23.20 -12.94 -2.15
CA ALA A 102 22.51 -11.82 -2.78
C ALA A 102 21.46 -12.29 -3.79
N ARG A 103 21.79 -13.33 -4.58
CA ARG A 103 20.84 -13.97 -5.49
C ARG A 103 19.68 -14.62 -4.75
N GLY A 104 19.97 -15.41 -3.71
CA GLY A 104 18.96 -16.08 -2.91
C GLY A 104 18.00 -15.08 -2.24
N CYS A 105 18.52 -13.96 -1.73
CA CYS A 105 17.72 -12.89 -1.16
C CYS A 105 16.79 -12.24 -2.21
N HIS A 106 17.30 -11.95 -3.41
CA HIS A 106 16.51 -11.41 -4.51
C HIS A 106 15.36 -12.34 -4.91
N LEU A 107 15.68 -13.62 -5.15
CA LEU A 107 14.67 -14.62 -5.54
C LEU A 107 13.62 -14.81 -4.45
N ASN A 108 14.01 -14.88 -3.18
CA ASN A 108 13.06 -15.01 -2.09
C ASN A 108 12.11 -13.79 -1.99
N ALA A 109 12.59 -12.58 -2.29
CA ALA A 109 11.74 -11.39 -2.36
C ALA A 109 10.73 -11.47 -3.51
N LEU A 110 11.16 -11.96 -4.68
CA LEU A 110 10.28 -12.18 -5.81
C LEU A 110 9.26 -13.31 -5.59
N GLU A 111 9.63 -14.37 -4.87
CA GLU A 111 8.73 -15.48 -4.52
C GLU A 111 7.62 -15.06 -3.55
N GLY A 112 7.95 -14.20 -2.58
CA GLY A 112 6.97 -13.69 -1.61
C GLY A 112 6.05 -12.60 -2.17
N PHE A 113 6.45 -11.91 -3.23
CA PHE A 113 5.72 -10.78 -3.80
C PHE A 113 4.32 -11.15 -4.34
N PRO A 114 4.12 -12.20 -5.17
CA PRO A 114 2.81 -12.58 -5.67
C PRO A 114 1.80 -12.87 -4.57
N LEU A 115 2.23 -13.55 -3.50
CA LEU A 115 1.38 -13.84 -2.35
C LEU A 115 0.91 -12.55 -1.66
N PHE A 116 1.82 -11.60 -1.46
CA PHE A 116 1.50 -10.30 -0.87
C PHE A 116 0.58 -9.46 -1.75
N ALA A 117 0.89 -9.36 -3.05
CA ALA A 117 0.07 -8.66 -4.02
C ALA A 117 -1.35 -9.23 -4.07
N ALA A 118 -1.50 -10.56 -4.10
CA ALA A 118 -2.79 -11.23 -4.06
C ALA A 118 -3.56 -10.92 -2.77
N ALA A 119 -2.88 -10.91 -1.62
CA ALA A 119 -3.50 -10.58 -0.34
C ALA A 119 -4.05 -9.14 -0.29
N VAL A 120 -3.27 -8.16 -0.77
CA VAL A 120 -3.72 -6.75 -0.85
C VAL A 120 -4.94 -6.61 -1.75
N LEU A 121 -4.90 -7.23 -2.94
CA LEU A 121 -6.02 -7.19 -3.89
C LEU A 121 -7.27 -7.88 -3.33
N ALA A 122 -7.11 -9.07 -2.73
CA ALA A 122 -8.20 -9.82 -2.12
C ALA A 122 -8.82 -9.05 -0.95
N GLY A 123 -7.99 -8.55 -0.02
CA GLY A 123 -8.45 -7.76 1.12
C GLY A 123 -9.19 -6.48 0.71
N THR A 124 -8.73 -5.82 -0.34
CA THR A 124 -9.42 -4.65 -0.90
C THR A 124 -10.75 -5.05 -1.55
N SER A 125 -10.79 -6.13 -2.33
CA SER A 125 -12.01 -6.62 -2.98
C SER A 125 -13.07 -7.10 -1.98
N ALA A 126 -12.65 -7.64 -0.84
CA ALA A 126 -13.53 -8.06 0.25
C ALA A 126 -13.97 -6.89 1.15
N ASN A 127 -13.57 -5.64 0.85
CA ASN A 127 -13.84 -4.46 1.67
C ASN A 127 -13.41 -4.62 3.15
N LEU A 128 -12.22 -5.19 3.39
CA LEU A 128 -11.63 -5.21 4.74
C LEU A 128 -11.32 -3.79 5.22
N ASP A 129 -11.24 -3.56 6.53
CA ASP A 129 -10.91 -2.23 7.08
C ASP A 129 -9.60 -1.69 6.45
N PRO A 130 -9.62 -0.54 5.77
CA PRO A 130 -8.43 0.06 5.18
C PRO A 130 -7.28 0.27 6.17
N LYS A 131 -7.59 0.63 7.43
CA LYS A 131 -6.57 0.88 8.45
C LYS A 131 -5.81 -0.39 8.79
N GLU A 132 -6.53 -1.50 8.91
CA GLU A 132 -5.95 -2.81 9.16
C GLU A 132 -5.12 -3.27 7.96
N LEU A 133 -5.66 -3.19 6.74
CA LEU A 133 -4.94 -3.62 5.54
C LEU A 133 -3.65 -2.81 5.35
N ASN A 134 -3.69 -1.50 5.64
CA ASN A 134 -2.51 -0.64 5.61
C ASN A 134 -1.48 -1.03 6.68
N THR A 135 -1.94 -1.42 7.88
CA THR A 135 -1.05 -1.88 8.96
C THR A 135 -0.35 -3.18 8.55
N CYS A 136 -1.11 -4.17 8.06
CA CYS A 136 -0.53 -5.41 7.54
C CYS A 136 0.45 -5.17 6.39
N ALA A 137 0.13 -4.25 5.47
CA ALA A 137 1.03 -3.87 4.38
C ALA A 137 2.34 -3.26 4.91
N ALA A 138 2.27 -2.38 5.91
CA ALA A 138 3.45 -1.77 6.52
C ALA A 138 4.30 -2.81 7.24
N GLU A 139 3.68 -3.67 8.04
CA GLU A 139 4.34 -4.77 8.74
C GLU A 139 5.04 -5.71 7.78
N TYR A 140 4.41 -6.05 6.65
CA TYR A 140 5.03 -6.87 5.62
C TYR A 140 6.30 -6.22 5.08
N LEU A 141 6.24 -4.94 4.71
CA LEU A 141 7.42 -4.21 4.19
C LEU A 141 8.56 -4.16 5.22
N VAL A 142 8.24 -3.93 6.50
CA VAL A 142 9.23 -3.94 7.59
C VAL A 142 9.84 -5.33 7.75
N ALA A 143 9.02 -6.38 7.83
CA ALA A 143 9.47 -7.75 7.99
C ALA A 143 10.33 -8.20 6.80
N ARG A 144 9.96 -7.83 5.57
CA ARG A 144 10.76 -8.11 4.36
C ARG A 144 12.09 -7.37 4.35
N THR A 145 12.11 -6.11 4.74
CA THR A 145 13.35 -5.33 4.84
C THR A 145 14.29 -5.95 5.87
N LEU A 146 13.77 -6.27 7.06
CA LEU A 146 14.53 -6.93 8.11
C LEU A 146 15.07 -8.29 7.66
N TYR A 147 14.22 -9.11 7.02
CA TYR A 147 14.63 -10.39 6.47
C TYR A 147 15.77 -10.25 5.46
N SER A 148 15.67 -9.29 4.53
CA SER A 148 16.71 -9.03 3.52
C SER A 148 18.04 -8.62 4.15
N VAL A 149 18.01 -7.74 5.16
CA VAL A 149 19.22 -7.35 5.91
C VAL A 149 19.84 -8.55 6.61
N LEU A 150 19.04 -9.35 7.32
CA LEU A 150 19.52 -10.56 7.99
C LEU A 150 20.10 -11.57 7.00
N TYR A 151 19.44 -11.79 5.87
CA TYR A 151 19.89 -12.72 4.83
C TYR A 151 21.29 -12.38 4.33
N MET A 152 21.55 -11.08 4.14
CA MET A 152 22.81 -10.57 3.61
C MET A 152 23.94 -10.53 4.64
N THR A 153 23.63 -10.26 5.90
CA THR A 153 24.65 -9.96 6.94
C THR A 153 24.97 -11.16 7.84
N VAL A 154 24.01 -12.06 8.06
CA VAL A 154 24.14 -13.13 9.05
C VAL A 154 25.04 -14.27 8.57
N ARG A 155 26.06 -14.59 9.38
CA ARG A 155 27.04 -15.67 9.12
C ARG A 155 26.94 -16.85 10.11
N SER A 156 26.24 -16.69 11.22
CA SER A 156 26.17 -17.68 12.31
C SER A 156 24.90 -18.54 12.27
N GLU A 157 25.01 -19.81 12.68
CA GLU A 157 23.91 -20.78 12.89
C GLU A 157 22.72 -20.19 13.68
N ARG A 158 22.97 -19.58 14.85
CA ARG A 158 21.90 -19.07 15.73
C ARG A 158 21.05 -17.99 15.07
N ALA A 159 21.66 -17.14 14.24
CA ALA A 159 20.94 -16.09 13.52
C ALA A 159 20.27 -16.61 12.23
N SER A 160 20.56 -17.85 11.80
CA SER A 160 19.74 -18.55 10.79
C SER A 160 18.32 -18.80 11.30
N TYR A 161 18.15 -19.14 12.59
CA TYR A 161 16.82 -19.29 13.19
C TYR A 161 16.05 -17.96 13.23
N LEU A 162 16.73 -16.84 13.53
CA LEU A 162 16.10 -15.52 13.49
C LEU A 162 15.61 -15.19 12.07
N ARG A 163 16.42 -15.48 11.05
CA ARG A 163 16.03 -15.31 9.64
C ARG A 163 14.79 -16.14 9.30
N SER A 164 14.71 -17.39 9.75
CA SER A 164 13.52 -18.24 9.55
C SER A 164 12.29 -17.72 10.29
N ALA A 165 12.44 -17.20 11.51
CA ALA A 165 11.33 -16.61 12.27
C ALA A 165 10.79 -15.35 11.60
N VAL A 166 11.67 -14.44 11.15
CA VAL A 166 11.26 -13.22 10.42
C VAL A 166 10.62 -13.58 9.08
N TRP A 167 11.11 -14.61 8.40
CA TRP A 167 10.47 -15.12 7.19
C TRP A 167 9.06 -15.61 7.46
N ALA A 168 8.88 -16.47 8.47
CA ALA A 168 7.57 -17.02 8.83
C ALA A 168 6.58 -15.92 9.20
N TRP A 169 7.03 -14.91 9.95
CA TRP A 169 6.23 -13.72 10.23
C TRP A 169 5.85 -12.99 8.93
N SER A 170 6.81 -12.72 8.05
CA SER A 170 6.54 -12.00 6.79
C SER A 170 5.54 -12.74 5.88
N VAL A 171 5.57 -14.08 5.88
CA VAL A 171 4.64 -14.91 5.09
C VAL A 171 3.28 -15.06 5.79
N GLY A 172 3.25 -15.06 7.12
CA GLY A 172 2.02 -15.14 7.89
C GLY A 172 1.08 -13.96 7.64
N ILE A 173 1.62 -12.76 7.40
CA ILE A 173 0.82 -11.55 7.15
C ILE A 173 -0.10 -11.68 5.92
N PRO A 174 0.39 -11.97 4.70
CA PRO A 174 -0.49 -12.11 3.54
C PRO A 174 -1.41 -13.33 3.64
N VAL A 175 -0.98 -14.42 4.29
CA VAL A 175 -1.85 -15.57 4.57
C VAL A 175 -3.00 -15.17 5.49
N TYR A 176 -2.74 -14.40 6.55
CA TYR A 176 -3.75 -13.86 7.46
C TYR A 176 -4.77 -12.98 6.71
N VAL A 177 -4.29 -12.05 5.88
CA VAL A 177 -5.16 -11.16 5.09
C VAL A 177 -6.03 -11.97 4.11
N LEU A 178 -5.46 -12.96 3.42
CA LEU A 178 -6.21 -13.83 2.51
C LEU A 178 -7.30 -14.63 3.25
N TRP A 179 -6.94 -15.20 4.41
CA TRP A 179 -7.90 -15.92 5.25
C TRP A 179 -9.04 -15.00 5.70
N LYS A 180 -8.71 -13.80 6.18
CA LYS A 180 -9.69 -12.81 6.62
C LYS A 180 -10.59 -12.34 5.48
N ALA A 181 -10.04 -12.11 4.29
CA ALA A 181 -10.82 -11.78 3.11
C ALA A 181 -11.82 -12.90 2.76
N GLY A 182 -11.40 -14.17 2.86
CA GLY A 182 -12.28 -15.32 2.66
C GLY A 182 -13.43 -15.39 3.66
N MET A 183 -13.16 -15.17 4.96
CA MET A 183 -14.20 -15.14 5.99
C MET A 183 -15.23 -14.03 5.74
N ARG A 184 -14.77 -12.84 5.31
CA ARG A 184 -15.65 -11.70 5.02
C ARG A 184 -16.67 -11.98 3.91
N CYS A 185 -16.33 -12.85 2.95
CA CYS A 185 -17.25 -13.30 1.91
C CYS A 185 -18.39 -14.18 2.45
N VAL A 186 -18.14 -14.94 3.52
CA VAL A 186 -19.18 -15.75 4.18
C VAL A 186 -20.14 -14.84 4.95
N ASP A 187 -19.59 -13.91 5.74
CA ASP A 187 -20.39 -13.01 6.57
C ASP A 187 -21.26 -12.07 5.72
N GLY A 188 -20.71 -11.55 4.61
CA GLY A 188 -21.45 -10.70 3.67
C GLY A 188 -22.57 -11.42 2.91
N GLY A 189 -22.59 -12.76 2.91
CA GLY A 189 -23.69 -13.55 2.36
C GLY A 189 -24.96 -13.54 3.23
N HIS A 190 -24.82 -13.32 4.53
CA HIS A 190 -25.95 -13.23 5.46
C HIS A 190 -26.62 -11.85 5.46
N ASP A 191 -25.89 -10.78 5.12
CA ASP A 191 -26.43 -9.42 5.08
C ASP A 191 -27.34 -9.15 3.87
N GLY A 192 -27.30 -10.01 2.84
CA GLY A 192 -28.05 -9.86 1.59
C GLY A 192 -29.48 -10.43 1.59
N VAL A 193 -29.90 -11.15 2.62
CA VAL A 193 -31.20 -11.88 2.65
C VAL A 193 -32.33 -11.06 3.30
N GLY A 194 -32.05 -9.92 3.95
CA GLY A 194 -33.05 -9.18 4.74
C GLY A 194 -33.77 -8.01 4.05
N ALA A 195 -33.38 -7.59 2.85
CA ALA A 195 -33.84 -6.32 2.27
C ALA A 195 -34.92 -6.43 1.17
N GLY A 196 -35.39 -7.64 0.83
CA GLY A 196 -36.24 -7.87 -0.35
C GLY A 196 -37.75 -8.01 -0.12
N GLU A 197 -38.24 -8.18 1.12
CA GLU A 197 -39.60 -8.73 1.33
C GLU A 197 -40.42 -8.01 2.41
N LYS A 198 -40.42 -6.66 2.39
CA LYS A 198 -41.34 -5.84 3.23
C LYS A 198 -42.05 -4.73 2.46
N GLY A 199 -42.40 -4.98 1.20
CA GLY A 199 -42.99 -3.95 0.32
C GLY A 199 -44.18 -4.40 -0.52
N LYS A 200 -44.83 -5.54 -0.22
CA LYS A 200 -45.98 -6.04 -1.01
C LYS A 200 -47.05 -6.73 -0.16
N GLU A 201 -47.46 -6.13 0.96
CA GLU A 201 -48.74 -6.47 1.60
C GLU A 201 -49.36 -5.20 2.18
N SER A 202 -49.97 -4.39 1.31
CA SER A 202 -51.02 -3.43 1.64
C SER A 202 -51.47 -2.75 0.36
N LEU A 203 -52.36 -3.42 -0.36
CA LEU A 203 -53.36 -2.84 -1.26
C LEU A 203 -54.49 -3.84 -1.43
#